data_AF-A0A4Y2ND44-F1
#
_entry.id   AF-A0A4Y2ND44-F1
#
_cell.length_a   1.000
_cell.length_b   1.000
_cell.length_c   1.000
_cell.angle_alpha   90.00
_cell.angle_beta   90.00
_cell.angle_gamma   90.00
#
_symmetry.space_group_name_H-M   'P 1'
#
loop_
_entity.id
_entity.type
_entity.pdbx_description
1 polymer ?
#
loop_
_entity_poly.entity_id
_entity_poly.type
_entity_poly.pdbx_seq_one_letter_code
_entity_poly.pdbx_strand_id
1 'polypeptide(L)'
;MLSKYCPECTTAKGDLGENCADFSIWYKAHKPECSENYTGSSNALEVIAAEILWKRSVENCVTRYMSVLSDGDSKIYHDLLKLDVYDDSMNISKEECLNHVAKRIGTGLRNKVKEWRSKCVTNGGRKEGSLKESTIFKHSNFYRKAIKESVPDVQKMKTAIFASLFHNSSTYKAPKHNKFATGLTSWSFYQSTLANNEKPVSLVNEDKAVRASSGKNTYKAVK
;
A
#
# COMPACT_ATOMS: atom_id res chain seq x y z
N MET A 1 16.30 -18.54 -13.63
CA MET A 1 15.31 -17.71 -12.91
C MET A 1 13.98 -18.44 -12.98
N LEU A 2 13.23 -18.58 -11.89
CA LEU A 2 11.92 -19.25 -11.93
C LEU A 2 10.90 -18.38 -12.64
N SER A 3 10.15 -18.92 -13.58
CA SER A 3 9.11 -18.20 -14.30
C SER A 3 7.97 -19.11 -14.72
N LYS A 4 6.77 -18.52 -14.74
CA LYS A 4 5.54 -19.10 -15.28
C LYS A 4 5.19 -18.57 -16.67
N TYR A 5 6.10 -17.79 -17.23
CA TYR A 5 5.87 -17.04 -18.45
C TYR A 5 7.05 -17.20 -19.39
N CYS A 6 6.73 -17.52 -20.64
CA CYS A 6 7.62 -17.45 -21.76
C CYS A 6 6.95 -16.57 -22.85
N PRO A 7 7.58 -15.46 -23.28
CA PRO A 7 7.06 -14.64 -24.37
C PRO A 7 6.83 -15.45 -25.64
N GLU A 8 7.78 -16.31 -25.98
CA GLU A 8 7.75 -17.15 -27.19
C GLU A 8 6.59 -18.16 -27.16
N CYS A 9 6.36 -18.80 -26.00
CA CYS A 9 5.18 -19.66 -25.84
C CYS A 9 3.87 -18.89 -26.00
N THR A 10 3.81 -17.65 -25.52
CA THR A 10 2.60 -16.82 -25.61
C THR A 10 2.29 -16.45 -27.06
N THR A 11 3.31 -16.04 -27.80
CA THR A 11 3.20 -15.74 -29.24
C THR A 11 2.82 -16.98 -30.03
N ALA A 12 3.51 -18.11 -29.83
CA ALA A 12 3.23 -19.36 -30.53
C ALA A 12 1.82 -19.89 -30.27
N LYS A 13 1.28 -19.72 -29.05
CA LYS A 13 -0.12 -20.06 -28.74
C LYS A 13 -1.12 -19.21 -29.54
N GLY A 14 -0.80 -17.93 -29.76
CA GLY A 14 -1.61 -17.01 -30.57
C GLY A 14 -1.56 -17.35 -32.06
N ASP A 15 -0.37 -17.64 -32.58
CA ASP A 15 -0.15 -17.83 -34.02
C ASP A 15 -0.54 -19.24 -34.51
N LEU A 16 -0.20 -20.28 -33.75
CA LEU A 16 -0.42 -21.69 -34.13
C LEU A 16 -1.73 -22.26 -33.56
N GLY A 17 -2.28 -21.63 -32.52
CA GLY A 17 -3.41 -22.15 -31.74
C GLY A 17 -2.96 -23.20 -30.72
N GLU A 18 -3.27 -22.98 -29.43
CA GLU A 18 -2.82 -23.80 -28.29
C GLU A 18 -3.15 -25.30 -28.42
N ASN A 19 -4.24 -25.65 -29.11
CA ASN A 19 -4.69 -27.03 -29.29
C ASN A 19 -4.33 -27.65 -30.65
N CYS A 20 -3.49 -26.97 -31.45
CA CYS A 20 -3.06 -27.47 -32.76
C CYS A 20 -1.87 -28.43 -32.65
N ALA A 21 -1.78 -29.37 -33.60
CA ALA A 21 -0.62 -30.25 -33.73
C ALA A 21 0.69 -29.45 -33.94
N ASP A 22 0.63 -28.34 -34.68
CA ASP A 22 1.78 -27.48 -34.97
C ASP A 22 2.36 -26.86 -33.69
N PHE A 23 1.50 -26.42 -32.77
CA PHE A 23 1.93 -25.92 -31.47
C PHE A 23 2.63 -27.01 -30.65
N SER A 24 2.12 -28.24 -30.67
CA SER A 24 2.74 -29.37 -29.95
C SER A 24 4.13 -29.72 -30.48
N ILE A 25 4.33 -29.68 -31.80
CA ILE A 25 5.64 -29.90 -32.44
C ILE A 25 6.60 -28.78 -32.05
N TRP A 26 6.18 -27.53 -32.20
CA TRP A 26 6.97 -26.36 -31.84
C TRP A 26 7.36 -26.37 -30.36
N TYR A 27 6.40 -26.65 -29.45
CA TYR A 27 6.64 -26.64 -28.01
C TYR A 27 7.68 -27.69 -27.58
N LYS A 28 7.67 -28.88 -28.21
CA LYS A 28 8.69 -29.91 -27.94
C LYS A 28 10.10 -29.44 -28.32
N ALA A 29 10.23 -28.73 -29.44
CA ALA A 29 11.52 -28.17 -29.88
C ALA A 29 11.96 -26.99 -28.99
N HIS A 30 11.02 -26.14 -28.56
CA HIS A 30 11.30 -24.96 -27.74
C HIS A 30 11.56 -25.28 -26.25
N LYS A 31 11.06 -26.41 -25.74
CA LYS A 31 11.15 -26.79 -24.31
C LYS A 31 12.53 -26.59 -23.65
N PRO A 32 13.68 -26.87 -24.29
CA PRO A 32 15.01 -26.65 -23.70
C PRO A 32 15.35 -25.18 -23.45
N GLU A 33 14.80 -24.26 -24.24
CA GLU A 33 15.03 -22.81 -24.17
C GLU A 33 13.88 -22.08 -23.46
N CYS A 34 12.83 -22.82 -23.10
CA CYS A 34 11.63 -22.27 -22.51
C CYS A 34 11.92 -21.60 -21.16
N SER A 35 11.53 -20.33 -21.07
CA SER A 35 11.64 -19.57 -19.84
C SER A 35 10.59 -20.00 -18.80
N GLU A 36 9.50 -20.64 -19.21
CA GLU A 36 8.48 -21.19 -18.30
C GLU A 36 8.96 -22.52 -17.69
N ASN A 37 9.65 -22.41 -16.55
CA ASN A 37 10.26 -23.55 -15.84
C ASN A 37 9.58 -23.86 -14.50
N TYR A 38 8.42 -23.26 -14.24
CA TYR A 38 7.64 -23.50 -13.03
C TYR A 38 6.15 -23.68 -13.34
N THR A 39 5.57 -24.79 -12.85
CA THR A 39 4.18 -25.18 -13.14
C THR A 39 3.22 -25.01 -11.95
N GLY A 40 3.72 -24.57 -10.79
CA GLY A 40 2.89 -24.37 -9.59
C GLY A 40 2.12 -23.05 -9.56
N SER A 41 1.49 -22.73 -8.43
CA SER A 41 0.76 -21.46 -8.25
C SER A 41 1.73 -20.28 -8.12
N SER A 42 1.30 -19.07 -8.50
CA SER A 42 2.17 -17.89 -8.41
C SER A 42 2.64 -17.62 -6.96
N ASN A 43 1.77 -17.82 -5.96
CA ASN A 43 2.14 -17.71 -4.55
C ASN A 43 3.20 -18.74 -4.13
N ALA A 44 3.14 -19.97 -4.68
CA ALA A 44 4.15 -20.98 -4.39
C ALA A 44 5.48 -20.71 -5.11
N LEU A 45 5.46 -20.04 -6.27
CA LEU A 45 6.67 -19.56 -6.95
C LEU A 45 7.43 -18.56 -6.07
N GLU A 46 6.73 -17.63 -5.42
CA GLU A 46 7.34 -16.63 -4.53
C GLU A 46 8.06 -17.30 -3.34
N VAL A 47 7.44 -18.32 -2.74
CA VAL A 47 8.06 -19.10 -1.65
C VAL A 47 9.34 -19.79 -2.14
N ILE A 48 9.27 -20.54 -3.24
CA ILE A 48 10.44 -21.28 -3.75
C ILE A 48 11.54 -20.32 -4.20
N ALA A 49 11.18 -19.19 -4.81
CA ALA A 49 12.15 -18.16 -5.16
C ALA A 49 12.88 -17.62 -3.92
N ALA A 50 12.15 -17.37 -2.83
CA ALA A 50 12.75 -16.97 -1.56
C ALA A 50 13.67 -18.08 -0.99
N GLU A 51 13.24 -19.33 -0.98
CA GLU A 51 14.10 -20.44 -0.51
C GLU A 51 15.42 -20.53 -1.30
N ILE A 52 15.36 -20.42 -2.64
CA ILE A 52 16.54 -20.44 -3.51
C ILE A 52 17.47 -19.26 -3.18
N LEU A 53 16.91 -18.06 -3.02
CA LEU A 53 17.69 -16.87 -2.70
C LEU A 53 18.38 -17.01 -1.34
N TRP A 54 17.69 -17.54 -0.33
CA TRP A 54 18.26 -17.70 1.00
C TRP A 54 19.35 -18.77 1.03
N LYS A 55 19.16 -19.93 0.38
CA LYS A 55 20.22 -20.95 0.26
C LYS A 55 21.48 -20.39 -0.43
N ARG A 56 21.29 -19.69 -1.55
CA ARG A 56 22.39 -19.05 -2.30
C ARG A 56 23.14 -18.01 -1.50
N SER A 57 22.48 -17.32 -0.55
CA SER A 57 23.16 -16.33 0.29
C SER A 57 24.32 -16.96 1.09
N VAL A 58 24.13 -18.19 1.56
CA VAL A 58 25.15 -18.98 2.27
C VAL A 58 26.12 -19.63 1.28
N GLU A 59 25.58 -20.34 0.28
CA GLU A 59 26.38 -21.17 -0.63
C GLU A 59 27.31 -20.36 -1.55
N ASN A 60 26.85 -19.20 -2.03
CA ASN A 60 27.51 -18.47 -3.12
C ASN A 60 27.96 -17.06 -2.73
N CYS A 61 27.28 -16.41 -1.77
CA CYS A 61 27.47 -14.99 -1.51
C CYS A 61 28.16 -14.69 -0.18
N VAL A 62 28.23 -15.66 0.75
CA VAL A 62 28.72 -15.45 2.12
C VAL A 62 28.04 -14.24 2.79
N THR A 63 26.74 -14.09 2.56
CA THR A 63 25.90 -13.04 3.15
C THR A 63 24.70 -13.65 3.87
N ARG A 64 24.06 -12.88 4.76
CA ARG A 64 22.85 -13.31 5.47
C ARG A 64 21.78 -12.24 5.38
N TYR A 65 20.56 -12.66 5.08
CA TYR A 65 19.38 -11.82 5.18
C TYR A 65 18.89 -11.75 6.63
N MET A 66 18.60 -10.55 7.11
CA MET A 66 18.12 -10.32 8.48
C MET A 66 16.60 -10.25 8.59
N SER A 67 15.94 -9.74 7.55
CA SER A 67 14.50 -9.52 7.56
C SER A 67 13.86 -9.91 6.22
N VAL A 68 12.58 -10.25 6.28
CA VAL A 68 11.73 -10.46 5.11
C VAL A 68 10.61 -9.44 5.11
N LEU A 69 10.51 -8.67 4.04
CA LEU A 69 9.43 -7.71 3.82
C LEU A 69 8.30 -8.40 3.05
N SER A 70 7.07 -8.42 3.59
CA SER A 70 5.91 -8.98 2.88
C SER A 70 4.66 -8.07 2.94
N ASP A 71 3.76 -8.22 1.96
CA ASP A 71 2.44 -7.53 1.91
C ASP A 71 1.38 -8.32 2.70
N GLY A 72 1.70 -8.68 3.94
CA GLY A 72 0.82 -9.41 4.86
C GLY A 72 0.73 -10.92 4.67
N ASP A 73 1.26 -11.48 3.59
CA ASP A 73 1.43 -12.93 3.47
C ASP A 73 2.54 -13.38 4.44
N SER A 74 2.21 -14.31 5.34
CA SER A 74 3.16 -14.90 6.30
C SER A 74 3.75 -16.22 5.81
N LYS A 75 3.28 -16.76 4.68
CA LYS A 75 3.68 -18.10 4.23
C LYS A 75 5.18 -18.18 3.95
N ILE A 76 5.71 -17.22 3.20
CA ILE A 76 7.14 -17.10 2.91
C ILE A 76 7.94 -17.07 4.22
N TYR A 77 7.52 -16.23 5.18
CA TYR A 77 8.20 -16.12 6.47
C TYR A 77 8.21 -17.45 7.24
N HIS A 78 7.06 -18.12 7.34
CA HIS A 78 6.98 -19.42 8.02
C HIS A 78 7.80 -20.51 7.33
N ASP A 79 7.83 -20.53 6.00
CA ASP A 79 8.60 -21.52 5.24
C ASP A 79 10.11 -21.24 5.35
N LEU A 80 10.53 -19.97 5.38
CA LEU A 80 11.92 -19.60 5.67
C LEU A 80 12.36 -19.98 7.09
N LEU A 81 11.49 -19.82 8.10
CA LEU A 81 11.77 -20.26 9.47
C LEU A 81 11.93 -21.78 9.56
N LYS A 82 11.14 -22.55 8.82
CA LYS A 82 11.31 -24.02 8.74
C LYS A 82 12.53 -24.44 7.96
N LEU A 83 12.93 -23.64 6.97
CA LEU A 83 14.10 -23.91 6.15
C LEU A 83 15.39 -23.78 6.96
N ASP A 84 15.39 -22.91 7.97
CA ASP A 84 16.44 -22.78 8.98
C ASP A 84 17.86 -22.66 8.38
N VAL A 85 18.02 -21.74 7.42
CA VAL A 85 19.26 -21.62 6.62
C VAL A 85 20.47 -21.13 7.43
N TYR A 86 20.25 -20.48 8.57
CA TYR A 86 21.31 -19.82 9.35
C TYR A 86 21.51 -20.42 10.75
N ASP A 87 20.89 -21.57 11.02
CA ASP A 87 20.81 -22.23 12.33
C ASP A 87 20.24 -21.31 13.44
N ASP A 88 20.18 -21.83 14.67
CA ASP A 88 19.75 -21.11 15.89
C ASP A 88 20.53 -19.80 16.18
N SER A 89 21.57 -19.52 15.41
CA SER A 89 22.42 -18.34 15.57
C SER A 89 21.73 -17.02 15.19
N MET A 90 20.63 -17.07 14.42
CA MET A 90 20.02 -15.86 13.85
C MET A 90 18.49 -15.93 13.76
N ASN A 91 17.82 -14.91 14.30
CA ASN A 91 16.38 -14.74 14.14
C ASN A 91 16.07 -13.87 12.91
N ILE A 92 15.39 -14.45 11.92
CA ILE A 92 14.83 -13.70 10.78
C ILE A 92 13.63 -12.89 11.29
N SER A 93 13.59 -11.57 11.06
CA SER A 93 12.44 -10.75 11.43
C SER A 93 11.48 -10.55 10.26
N LYS A 94 10.18 -10.63 10.52
CA LYS A 94 9.15 -10.25 9.54
C LYS A 94 8.90 -8.73 9.58
N GLU A 95 8.97 -8.10 8.42
CA GLU A 95 8.58 -6.71 8.21
C GLU A 95 7.31 -6.62 7.37
N GLU A 96 6.45 -5.67 7.71
CA GLU A 96 5.17 -5.45 7.04
C GLU A 96 5.26 -4.24 6.12
N CYS A 97 4.79 -4.40 4.88
CA CYS A 97 4.75 -3.29 3.94
C CYS A 97 3.80 -2.18 4.42
N LEU A 98 4.24 -0.92 4.33
CA LEU A 98 3.39 0.24 4.68
C LEU A 98 2.08 0.29 3.87
N ASN A 99 2.11 -0.20 2.63
CA ASN A 99 0.90 -0.31 1.82
C ASN A 99 -0.05 -1.38 2.40
N HIS A 100 0.47 -2.50 2.92
CA HIS A 100 -0.32 -3.51 3.62
C HIS A 100 -1.04 -2.91 4.81
N VAL A 101 -0.29 -2.20 5.65
CA VAL A 101 -0.78 -1.54 6.86
C VAL A 101 -1.91 -0.54 6.53
N ALA A 102 -1.76 0.23 5.44
CA ALA A 102 -2.79 1.16 4.94
C ALA A 102 -4.04 0.46 4.38
N LYS A 103 -3.86 -0.67 3.67
CA LYS A 103 -4.96 -1.51 3.18
C LYS A 103 -5.76 -2.09 4.36
N ARG A 104 -5.07 -2.57 5.40
CA ARG A 104 -5.67 -3.17 6.60
C ARG A 104 -6.63 -2.22 7.31
N ILE A 105 -6.21 -0.97 7.57
CA ILE A 105 -7.10 0.03 8.18
C ILE A 105 -8.30 0.34 7.27
N GLY A 106 -8.09 0.47 5.96
CA GLY A 106 -9.18 0.73 5.00
C GLY A 106 -10.22 -0.40 4.99
N THR A 107 -9.76 -1.66 5.01
CA THR A 107 -10.65 -2.83 5.09
C THR A 107 -11.38 -2.88 6.43
N GLY A 108 -10.71 -2.57 7.55
CA GLY A 108 -11.35 -2.45 8.86
C GLY A 108 -12.47 -1.42 8.88
N LEU A 109 -12.24 -0.23 8.30
CA LEU A 109 -13.26 0.81 8.19
C LEU A 109 -14.44 0.38 7.31
N ARG A 110 -14.19 -0.22 6.14
CA ARG A 110 -15.26 -0.76 5.28
C ARG A 110 -16.09 -1.83 5.99
N ASN A 111 -15.45 -2.74 6.73
CA ASN A 111 -16.14 -3.76 7.49
C ASN A 111 -17.01 -3.16 8.59
N LYS A 112 -16.52 -2.11 9.28
CA LYS A 112 -17.34 -1.37 10.25
C LYS A 112 -18.53 -0.67 9.57
N VAL A 113 -18.37 -0.02 8.42
CA VAL A 113 -19.52 0.57 7.71
C VAL A 113 -20.58 -0.48 7.38
N LYS A 114 -20.16 -1.66 6.94
CA LYS A 114 -21.07 -2.79 6.66
C LYS A 114 -21.78 -3.27 7.94
N GLU A 115 -21.05 -3.45 9.04
CA GLU A 115 -21.59 -3.88 10.33
C GLU A 115 -22.62 -2.89 10.89
N TRP A 116 -22.35 -1.58 10.79
CA TRP A 116 -23.29 -0.58 11.30
C TRP A 116 -24.52 -0.45 10.41
N ARG A 117 -24.36 -0.68 9.09
CA ARG A 117 -25.48 -0.72 8.16
C ARG A 117 -26.44 -1.87 8.46
N SER A 118 -25.95 -3.04 8.87
CA SER A 118 -26.84 -4.16 9.26
C SER A 118 -27.60 -3.89 10.56
N LYS A 119 -27.10 -2.97 11.40
CA LYS A 119 -27.78 -2.47 12.61
C LYS A 119 -28.69 -1.26 12.34
N CYS A 120 -29.04 -0.99 11.09
CA CYS A 120 -29.85 0.17 10.66
C CYS A 120 -29.23 1.54 11.01
N VAL A 121 -27.93 1.62 11.30
CA VAL A 121 -27.22 2.89 11.52
C VAL A 121 -26.54 3.33 10.22
N THR A 122 -26.87 4.54 9.76
CA THR A 122 -26.30 5.10 8.52
C THR A 122 -25.02 5.89 8.79
N ASN A 123 -23.90 5.17 8.97
CA ASN A 123 -22.56 5.78 9.04
C ASN A 123 -21.93 6.03 7.65
N GLY A 124 -22.61 5.64 6.57
CA GLY A 124 -22.24 5.91 5.17
C GLY A 124 -23.28 6.77 4.43
N GLY A 125 -23.24 6.76 3.09
CA GLY A 125 -24.22 7.46 2.25
C GLY A 125 -23.80 8.88 1.87
N ARG A 126 -24.69 9.69 1.25
CA ARG A 126 -24.32 10.98 0.62
C ARG A 126 -24.09 12.14 1.59
N LYS A 127 -24.44 11.99 2.86
CA LYS A 127 -24.34 13.06 3.89
C LYS A 127 -22.89 13.51 4.09
N GLU A 128 -22.73 14.77 4.51
CA GLU A 128 -21.43 15.32 4.90
C GLU A 128 -20.93 14.62 6.17
N GLY A 129 -19.61 14.40 6.26
CA GLY A 129 -19.01 13.66 7.38
C GLY A 129 -19.29 12.15 7.41
N SER A 130 -19.95 11.58 6.39
CA SER A 130 -20.14 10.13 6.31
C SER A 130 -18.88 9.40 5.84
N LEU A 131 -18.74 8.15 6.28
CA LEU A 131 -17.60 7.31 5.94
C LEU A 131 -17.78 6.67 4.56
N LYS A 132 -17.75 7.51 3.51
CA LYS A 132 -17.76 7.10 2.09
C LYS A 132 -16.43 6.45 1.71
N GLU A 133 -16.39 5.74 0.59
CA GLU A 133 -15.17 5.10 0.10
C GLU A 133 -14.02 6.10 -0.10
N SER A 134 -14.30 7.30 -0.61
CA SER A 134 -13.31 8.37 -0.75
C SER A 134 -12.76 8.84 0.60
N THR A 135 -13.61 8.94 1.63
CA THR A 135 -13.21 9.29 3.00
C THR A 135 -12.33 8.18 3.61
N ILE A 136 -12.68 6.91 3.40
CA ILE A 136 -11.88 5.76 3.85
C ILE A 136 -10.51 5.76 3.16
N PHE A 137 -10.48 5.97 1.85
CA PHE A 137 -9.24 6.06 1.07
C PHE A 137 -8.34 7.20 1.56
N LYS A 138 -8.92 8.39 1.82
CA LYS A 138 -8.18 9.52 2.43
C LYS A 138 -7.58 9.13 3.79
N HIS A 139 -8.35 8.50 4.68
CA HIS A 139 -7.86 8.04 5.99
C HIS A 139 -6.74 7.00 5.86
N SER A 140 -6.88 5.99 4.99
CA SER A 140 -5.82 5.01 4.72
C SER A 140 -4.52 5.68 4.27
N ASN A 141 -4.61 6.69 3.40
CA ASN A 141 -3.44 7.42 2.93
C ASN A 141 -2.81 8.30 4.02
N PHE A 142 -3.62 8.97 4.84
CA PHE A 142 -3.09 9.73 5.98
C PHE A 142 -2.40 8.83 7.00
N TYR A 143 -2.98 7.67 7.29
CA TYR A 143 -2.38 6.68 8.18
C TYR A 143 -1.00 6.26 7.67
N ARG A 144 -0.88 5.93 6.38
CA ARG A 144 0.38 5.60 5.73
C ARG A 144 1.40 6.74 5.81
N LYS A 145 0.97 7.97 5.52
CA LYS A 145 1.81 9.18 5.55
C LYS A 145 2.32 9.47 6.95
N ALA A 146 1.44 9.40 7.95
CA ALA A 146 1.78 9.63 9.35
C ALA A 146 2.84 8.63 9.86
N ILE A 147 2.74 7.36 9.47
CA ILE A 147 3.79 6.37 9.76
C ILE A 147 5.11 6.78 9.09
N LYS A 148 5.09 7.01 7.77
CA LYS A 148 6.30 7.34 7.00
C LYS A 148 7.05 8.57 7.51
N GLU A 149 6.34 9.63 7.90
CA GLU A 149 6.93 10.91 8.35
C GLU A 149 7.35 10.94 9.82
N SER A 150 6.94 9.93 10.59
CA SER A 150 7.19 9.87 12.03
C SER A 150 8.22 8.83 12.43
N VAL A 151 8.57 7.87 11.56
CA VAL A 151 9.63 6.89 11.85
C VAL A 151 10.95 7.62 12.18
N PRO A 152 11.70 7.18 13.20
CA PRO A 152 11.43 6.03 14.09
C PRO A 152 10.60 6.35 15.35
N ASP A 153 10.15 7.59 15.53
CA ASP A 153 9.43 8.05 16.73
C ASP A 153 7.97 7.58 16.77
N VAL A 154 7.72 6.57 17.62
CA VAL A 154 6.40 5.98 17.84
C VAL A 154 5.41 6.97 18.49
N GLN A 155 5.87 7.88 19.35
CA GLN A 155 4.99 8.85 20.00
C GLN A 155 4.55 9.94 19.03
N LYS A 156 5.48 10.43 18.21
CA LYS A 156 5.17 11.32 17.08
C LYS A 156 4.21 10.65 16.10
N MET A 157 4.41 9.36 15.80
CA MET A 157 3.53 8.58 14.93
C MET A 157 2.11 8.49 15.47
N LYS A 158 1.95 8.12 16.74
CA LYS A 158 0.64 8.09 17.41
C LYS A 158 -0.03 9.46 17.35
N THR A 159 0.72 10.51 17.66
CA THR A 159 0.22 11.90 17.63
C THR A 159 -0.25 12.28 16.23
N ALA A 160 0.54 12.01 15.19
CA ALA A 160 0.19 12.31 13.80
C ALA A 160 -1.04 11.51 13.31
N ILE A 161 -1.15 10.23 13.69
CA ILE A 161 -2.33 9.39 13.39
C ILE A 161 -3.58 10.00 14.03
N PHE A 162 -3.55 10.30 15.34
CA PHE A 162 -4.69 10.90 16.02
C PHE A 162 -5.03 12.29 15.49
N ALA A 163 -4.02 13.11 15.16
CA ALA A 163 -4.21 14.40 14.53
C ALA A 163 -5.02 14.25 13.23
N SER A 164 -4.65 13.30 12.36
CA SER A 164 -5.41 13.05 11.12
C SER A 164 -6.88 12.68 11.39
N LEU A 165 -7.16 11.86 12.40
CA LEU A 165 -8.51 11.49 12.80
C LEU A 165 -9.30 12.71 13.32
N PHE A 166 -8.68 13.52 14.17
CA PHE A 166 -9.30 14.73 14.69
C PHE A 166 -9.57 15.75 13.60
N HIS A 167 -8.70 15.88 12.59
CA HIS A 167 -8.87 16.77 11.45
C HIS A 167 -10.14 16.41 10.69
N ASN A 168 -10.28 15.13 10.34
CA ASN A 168 -11.41 14.63 9.57
C ASN A 168 -12.73 14.64 10.37
N SER A 169 -12.67 14.64 11.70
CA SER A 169 -13.86 14.77 12.57
C SER A 169 -14.13 16.19 13.08
N SER A 170 -13.30 17.16 12.68
CA SER A 170 -13.43 18.57 13.07
C SER A 170 -14.58 19.19 12.28
N THR A 171 -15.41 19.97 12.96
CA THR A 171 -16.50 20.72 12.31
C THR A 171 -16.45 22.17 12.76
N TYR A 172 -17.13 23.08 12.03
CA TYR A 172 -17.24 24.48 12.44
C TYR A 172 -17.76 24.64 13.88
N LYS A 173 -18.73 23.81 14.27
CA LYS A 173 -19.36 23.86 15.61
C LYS A 173 -18.50 23.23 16.70
N ALA A 174 -17.54 22.38 16.32
CA ALA A 174 -16.66 21.67 17.24
C ALA A 174 -15.26 21.53 16.62
N PRO A 175 -14.46 22.61 16.59
CA PRO A 175 -13.12 22.58 16.04
C PRO A 175 -12.19 21.73 16.91
N LYS A 176 -11.49 20.77 16.31
CA LYS A 176 -10.57 19.85 17.02
C LYS A 176 -9.12 20.09 16.63
N HIS A 177 -8.73 21.37 16.56
CA HIS A 177 -7.42 21.78 16.03
C HIS A 177 -6.29 21.90 17.07
N ASN A 178 -6.57 21.67 18.34
CA ASN A 178 -5.61 21.82 19.45
C ASN A 178 -4.52 20.74 19.54
N LYS A 179 -4.58 19.68 18.71
CA LYS A 179 -3.60 18.56 18.73
C LYS A 179 -2.64 18.56 17.54
N PHE A 180 -2.69 19.57 16.68
CA PHE A 180 -1.84 19.65 15.48
C PHE A 180 -0.54 20.39 15.78
N ALA A 181 0.54 20.02 15.08
CA ALA A 181 1.78 20.79 15.07
C ALA A 181 1.49 22.22 14.59
N THR A 182 1.95 23.20 15.35
CA THR A 182 1.86 24.63 15.03
C THR A 182 2.98 25.02 14.06
N GLY A 183 2.70 25.92 13.13
CA GLY A 183 3.72 26.49 12.23
C GLY A 183 3.33 26.49 10.76
N LEU A 184 4.11 27.23 9.96
CA LEU A 184 3.89 27.46 8.53
C LEU A 184 3.84 26.17 7.70
N THR A 185 4.64 25.17 8.09
CA THR A 185 4.73 23.86 7.44
C THR A 185 3.70 22.86 7.95
N SER A 186 2.78 23.28 8.83
CA SER A 186 1.73 22.40 9.34
C SER A 186 0.84 21.93 8.20
N TRP A 187 0.63 20.62 8.12
CA TRP A 187 -0.30 20.04 7.17
C TRP A 187 -1.77 20.44 7.48
N SER A 188 -2.07 20.91 8.70
CA SER A 188 -3.38 21.47 9.01
C SER A 188 -3.47 22.92 8.51
N PHE A 189 -4.34 23.17 7.53
CA PHE A 189 -4.62 24.52 7.02
C PHE A 189 -4.94 25.51 8.15
N TYR A 190 -5.77 25.09 9.12
CA TYR A 190 -6.09 25.90 10.30
C TYR A 190 -4.86 26.33 11.11
N GLN A 191 -3.90 25.42 11.35
CA GLN A 191 -2.68 25.77 12.08
C GLN A 191 -1.68 26.56 11.25
N SER A 192 -1.57 26.27 9.95
CA SER A 192 -0.70 27.02 9.03
C SER A 192 -1.21 28.46 8.84
N THR A 193 -2.52 28.66 8.73
CA THR A 193 -3.13 30.01 8.64
C THR A 193 -3.01 30.80 9.94
N LEU A 194 -3.22 30.16 11.10
CA LEU A 194 -2.91 30.80 12.39
C LEU A 194 -1.45 31.22 12.50
N ALA A 195 -0.52 30.35 12.08
CA ALA A 195 0.91 30.67 12.07
C ALA A 195 1.30 31.78 11.08
N ASN A 196 0.46 32.04 10.06
CA ASN A 196 0.58 33.17 9.13
C ASN A 196 -0.08 34.47 9.64
N ASN A 197 -0.60 34.49 10.88
CA ASN A 197 -1.41 35.59 11.43
C ASN A 197 -2.70 35.88 10.63
N GLU A 198 -3.19 34.91 9.87
CA GLU A 198 -4.45 35.01 9.12
C GLU A 198 -5.60 34.40 9.94
N LYS A 199 -6.82 34.92 9.75
CA LYS A 199 -8.01 34.32 10.38
C LYS A 199 -8.38 33.01 9.65
N PRO A 200 -8.25 31.83 10.28
CA PRO A 200 -8.56 30.56 9.64
C PRO A 200 -10.05 30.47 9.30
N VAL A 201 -10.39 30.33 8.02
CA VAL A 201 -11.74 29.99 7.58
C VAL A 201 -11.85 28.46 7.57
N SER A 202 -12.74 27.87 8.39
CA SER A 202 -12.86 26.41 8.49
C SER A 202 -13.22 25.74 7.16
N LEU A 203 -12.79 24.48 6.98
CA LEU A 203 -12.90 23.50 5.86
C LEU A 203 -14.07 23.59 4.85
N VAL A 204 -15.16 24.31 5.11
CA VAL A 204 -16.26 24.52 4.15
C VAL A 204 -15.77 25.15 2.85
N ASN A 205 -14.65 25.88 2.91
CA ASN A 205 -14.02 26.49 1.76
C ASN A 205 -12.79 25.76 1.24
N GLU A 206 -12.29 24.65 1.80
CA GLU A 206 -11.13 23.96 1.20
C GLU A 206 -11.53 23.24 -0.10
N ASP A 207 -12.65 22.52 -0.14
CA ASP A 207 -13.16 21.90 -1.37
C ASP A 207 -13.59 22.94 -2.42
N LYS A 208 -13.95 24.17 -2.00
CA LYS A 208 -14.28 25.30 -2.88
C LYS A 208 -13.06 26.14 -3.29
N ALA A 209 -12.08 26.32 -2.41
CA ALA A 209 -10.85 27.09 -2.66
C ALA A 209 -9.86 26.29 -3.49
N VAL A 210 -9.76 24.97 -3.29
CA VAL A 210 -9.01 24.07 -4.18
C VAL A 210 -9.67 24.03 -5.57
N ARG A 211 -11.00 24.04 -5.65
CA ARG A 211 -11.71 24.22 -6.94
C ARG A 211 -11.49 25.60 -7.57
N ALA A 212 -11.46 26.66 -6.77
CA ALA A 212 -11.27 28.03 -7.24
C ALA A 212 -9.82 28.33 -7.67
N SER A 213 -8.83 27.71 -7.03
CA SER A 213 -7.41 27.83 -7.40
C SER A 213 -7.03 26.95 -8.60
N SER A 214 -7.72 25.81 -8.80
CA SER A 214 -7.57 24.96 -10.00
C SER A 214 -8.06 25.62 -11.29
N GLY A 215 -8.89 26.67 -11.18
CA GLY A 215 -9.42 27.42 -12.33
C GLY A 215 -8.54 28.59 -12.81
N LYS A 216 -7.36 28.80 -12.23
CA LYS A 216 -6.46 29.93 -12.58
C LYS A 216 -5.08 29.53 -13.08
N ASN A 217 -4.87 28.28 -13.52
CA ASN A 217 -3.76 27.98 -14.43
C ASN A 217 -4.20 28.28 -15.87
N THR A 218 -4.25 29.56 -16.22
CA THR A 218 -4.17 29.98 -17.62
C THR A 218 -2.74 29.69 -18.08
N TYR A 219 -2.59 28.62 -18.86
CA TYR A 219 -1.44 28.45 -19.73
C TYR A 219 -1.46 29.64 -20.71
N LYS A 220 -0.65 30.67 -20.45
CA LYS A 220 -0.21 31.58 -21.51
C LYS A 220 0.78 30.78 -22.36
N ALA A 221 0.30 30.30 -23.49
CA ALA A 221 1.13 29.83 -24.58
C ALA A 221 2.01 31.00 -25.05
N VAL A 222 3.32 30.84 -24.92
CA VAL A 222 4.29 31.65 -25.66
C VAL A 222 4.41 30.98 -27.03
N LYS A 223 4.01 31.71 -28.08
CA LYS A 223 4.48 31.48 -29.45
C LYS A 223 5.82 32.18 -29.62
#